data_AF-A0A1H2Q7B1-F1
#
_entry.id   AF-A0A1H2Q7B1-F1
#
_cell.length_a   1.000
_cell.length_b   1.000
_cell.length_c   1.000
_cell.angle_alpha   90.00
_cell.angle_beta   90.00
_cell.angle_gamma   90.00
#
_symmetry.space_group_name_H-M   'P 1'
#
loop_
_entity.id
_entity.type
_entity.pdbx_description
1 polymer ?
#
loop_
_entity_poly.entity_id
_entity_poly.type
_entity_poly.pdbx_seq_one_letter_code
_entity_poly.pdbx_strand_id
1 'polypeptide(L)'
;MKELDAVHIDNYLTHFALDRVFPDALRQHLVLYRFDPEEALCKQGEVPEHVFMLVHGKVKVYTTSTEGNTLLLGFTTPLDVLGEIECLSGKNILNTVTAVTTVEAIGFHKRWLPLYREEVPFLQFMLKMISEKFYTKSEALSFNLLYPVEIRLASYLLSLSTPLNPKVSTANLKDMANLIGTSYRHLNRVILNFCRLQLLERSRGKLVITDRLGLEAAAGRNIYENDDRRG
;
A
#
# COMPACT_ATOMS: atom_id res chain seq x y z
N MET A 1 11.35 12.11 3.70
CA MET A 1 10.47 12.46 4.85
C MET A 1 10.54 13.95 5.09
N LYS A 2 9.46 14.67 4.77
CA LYS A 2 9.30 16.10 5.08
C LYS A 2 8.17 16.25 6.10
N GLU A 3 8.38 17.06 7.12
CA GLU A 3 7.33 17.40 8.09
C GLU A 3 6.47 18.55 7.55
N LEU A 4 5.15 18.47 7.75
CA LEU A 4 4.17 19.46 7.33
C LEU A 4 3.52 20.15 8.54
N ASP A 5 3.00 21.37 8.33
CA ASP A 5 2.44 22.22 9.39
C ASP A 5 1.23 21.61 10.12
N ALA A 6 1.13 21.92 11.42
CA ALA A 6 0.10 21.44 12.34
C ALA A 6 -1.35 21.72 11.90
N VAL A 7 -1.59 22.79 11.13
CA VAL A 7 -2.93 23.17 10.64
C VAL A 7 -3.54 22.09 9.72
N HIS A 8 -2.71 21.32 9.02
CA HIS A 8 -3.18 20.24 8.14
C HIS A 8 -3.54 18.96 8.92
N ILE A 9 -2.96 18.75 10.11
CA ILE A 9 -3.23 17.58 10.96
C ILE A 9 -4.67 17.61 11.45
N ASP A 10 -5.14 18.75 11.97
CA ASP A 10 -6.49 18.86 12.56
C ASP A 10 -7.61 18.59 11.54
N ASN A 11 -7.40 18.99 10.28
CA ASN A 11 -8.32 18.67 9.18
C ASN A 11 -8.41 17.16 8.96
N TYR A 12 -7.28 16.46 8.92
CA TYR A 12 -7.28 15.00 8.79
C TYR A 12 -7.84 14.30 10.01
N LEU A 13 -7.52 14.77 11.22
CA LEU A 13 -8.06 14.19 12.46
C LEU A 13 -9.58 14.29 12.47
N THR A 14 -10.13 15.44 12.08
CA THR A 14 -11.58 15.64 12.01
C THR A 14 -12.22 14.82 10.89
N HIS A 15 -11.62 14.83 9.69
CA HIS A 15 -12.15 14.12 8.52
C HIS A 15 -12.27 12.61 8.74
N PHE A 16 -11.30 12.03 9.45
CA PHE A 16 -11.25 10.61 9.76
C PHE A 16 -11.79 10.24 11.15
N ALA A 17 -12.39 11.20 11.87
CA ALA A 17 -12.90 11.03 13.25
C ALA A 17 -11.87 10.47 14.24
N LEU A 18 -10.59 10.81 14.04
CA LEU A 18 -9.46 10.34 14.83
C LEU A 18 -9.28 11.16 16.12
N ASP A 19 -9.92 12.32 16.22
CA ASP A 19 -10.04 13.14 17.42
C ASP A 19 -10.65 12.35 18.60
N ARG A 20 -11.51 11.37 18.31
CA ARG A 20 -12.15 10.49 19.30
C ARG A 20 -11.35 9.23 19.61
N VAL A 21 -10.32 8.97 18.83
CA VAL A 21 -9.51 7.76 18.90
C VAL A 21 -8.18 8.03 19.59
N PHE A 22 -7.49 9.09 19.18
CA PHE A 22 -6.21 9.46 19.74
C PHE A 22 -6.39 10.23 21.05
N PRO A 23 -5.76 9.78 22.16
CA PRO A 23 -5.77 10.52 23.41
C PRO A 23 -5.20 11.92 23.23
N ASP A 24 -5.75 12.92 23.92
CA ASP A 24 -5.31 14.33 23.86
C ASP A 24 -3.82 14.48 24.09
N ALA A 25 -3.29 13.68 25.02
CA ALA A 25 -1.86 13.64 25.32
C ALA A 25 -1.01 13.05 24.17
N LEU A 26 -1.55 12.16 23.35
CA LEU A 26 -0.86 11.65 22.16
C LEU A 26 -0.96 12.63 20.99
N ARG A 27 -2.06 13.38 20.88
CA ARG A 27 -2.30 14.36 19.81
C ARG A 27 -1.20 15.41 19.69
N GLN A 28 -0.66 15.85 20.83
CA GLN A 28 0.47 16.79 20.90
C GLN A 28 1.83 16.20 20.44
N HIS A 29 1.89 14.90 20.13
CA HIS A 29 3.07 14.23 19.60
C HIS A 29 2.89 13.74 18.15
N LEU A 30 1.75 14.06 17.53
CA LEU A 30 1.49 13.74 16.14
C LEU A 30 2.23 14.70 15.21
N VAL A 31 2.81 14.14 14.14
CA VAL A 31 3.49 14.87 13.09
C VAL A 31 2.93 14.42 11.74
N LEU A 32 2.67 15.36 10.84
CA LEU A 32 2.28 15.04 9.47
C LEU A 32 3.53 14.88 8.61
N TYR A 33 3.70 13.70 8.04
CA TYR A 33 4.81 13.38 7.17
C TYR A 33 4.36 13.30 5.72
N ARG A 34 5.13 13.91 4.83
CA ARG A 34 4.97 13.79 3.39
C ARG A 34 6.08 12.93 2.79
N PHE A 35 5.65 12.04 1.91
CA PHE A 35 6.49 11.14 1.12
C PHE A 35 6.21 11.37 -0.37
N ASP A 36 7.26 11.63 -1.13
CA ASP A 36 7.16 11.72 -2.59
C ASP A 36 7.17 10.30 -3.20
N PRO A 37 6.65 10.09 -4.44
CA PRO A 37 6.62 8.77 -5.06
C PRO A 37 7.99 8.06 -5.02
N GLU A 38 7.97 6.75 -4.75
CA GLU A 38 9.12 5.88 -4.52
C GLU A 38 9.89 6.10 -3.20
N GLU A 39 9.54 7.08 -2.36
CA GLU A 39 10.08 7.17 -1.00
C GLU A 39 9.53 6.05 -0.11
N ALA A 40 10.39 5.49 0.75
CA ALA A 40 10.00 4.44 1.69
C ALA A 40 9.51 5.04 3.02
N LEU A 41 8.35 4.57 3.47
CA LEU A 41 7.82 4.84 4.82
C LEU A 41 8.40 3.87 5.84
N CYS A 42 8.51 2.60 5.44
CA CYS A 42 9.10 1.52 6.23
C CYS A 42 10.01 0.70 5.31
N LYS A 43 11.18 0.27 5.78
CA LYS A 43 12.07 -0.62 5.03
C LYS A 43 12.27 -1.93 5.77
N GLN A 44 12.10 -3.03 5.05
CA GLN A 44 12.26 -4.37 5.61
C GLN A 44 13.62 -4.53 6.31
N GLY A 45 13.58 -5.13 7.51
CA GLY A 45 14.75 -5.39 8.33
C GLY A 45 15.15 -4.23 9.25
N GLU A 46 14.67 -3.01 9.02
CA GLU A 46 14.94 -1.87 9.92
C GLU A 46 14.17 -2.00 11.24
N VAL A 47 14.71 -1.39 12.28
CA VAL A 47 14.02 -1.28 13.57
C VAL A 47 12.91 -0.24 13.41
N PRO A 48 11.65 -0.58 13.73
CA PRO A 48 10.57 0.39 13.63
C PRO A 48 10.77 1.49 14.68
N GLU A 49 10.64 2.76 14.28
CA GLU A 49 10.70 3.91 15.19
C GLU A 49 9.38 4.65 15.30
N HIS A 50 8.56 4.59 14.25
CA HIS A 50 7.33 5.35 14.12
C HIS A 50 6.18 4.42 13.75
N VAL A 51 5.00 4.77 14.26
CA VAL A 51 3.73 4.28 13.76
C VAL A 51 3.18 5.37 12.85
N PHE A 52 2.74 5.00 11.66
CA PHE A 52 2.16 5.92 10.68
C PHE A 52 0.70 5.57 10.43
N MET A 53 -0.14 6.57 10.26
CA MET A 53 -1.50 6.43 9.77
C MET A 53 -1.59 7.11 8.42
N LEU A 54 -1.91 6.34 7.40
CA LEU A 54 -2.04 6.85 6.05
C LEU A 54 -3.32 7.69 5.95
N VAL A 55 -3.18 8.98 5.63
CA VAL A 55 -4.32 9.93 5.53
C VAL A 55 -4.52 10.43 4.09
N HIS A 56 -3.49 10.35 3.26
CA HIS A 56 -3.58 10.66 1.84
C HIS A 56 -2.62 9.82 1.00
N GLY A 57 -3.02 9.54 -0.24
CA GLY A 57 -2.20 8.86 -1.23
C GLY A 57 -2.32 7.34 -1.18
N LYS A 58 -1.42 6.67 -1.91
CA LYS A 58 -1.37 5.22 -2.05
C LYS A 58 0.06 4.73 -1.84
N VAL A 59 0.20 3.64 -1.10
CA VAL A 59 1.49 2.95 -0.90
C VAL A 59 1.42 1.52 -1.43
N LYS A 60 2.57 0.98 -1.86
CA LYS A 60 2.76 -0.45 -2.17
C LYS A 60 3.50 -1.12 -1.03
N VAL A 61 3.06 -2.32 -0.65
CA VAL A 61 3.68 -3.16 0.37
C VAL A 61 4.26 -4.39 -0.29
N TYR A 62 5.55 -4.65 -0.09
CA TYR A 62 6.23 -5.80 -0.68
C TYR A 62 7.29 -6.37 0.27
N THR A 63 7.57 -7.66 0.11
CA THR A 63 8.66 -8.35 0.81
C THR A 63 9.81 -8.61 -0.17
N THR A 64 11.04 -8.70 0.34
CA THR A 64 12.23 -9.04 -0.44
C THR A 64 12.90 -10.26 0.18
N SER A 65 13.16 -11.29 -0.61
CA SER A 65 13.87 -12.50 -0.17
C SER A 65 15.36 -12.23 0.00
N THR A 66 16.07 -13.17 0.64
CA THR A 66 17.53 -13.14 0.81
C THR A 66 18.28 -13.09 -0.51
N GLU A 67 17.71 -13.65 -1.57
CA GLU A 67 18.27 -13.65 -2.94
C GLU A 67 17.95 -12.36 -3.71
N GLY A 68 17.25 -11.40 -3.09
CA GLY A 68 16.86 -10.13 -3.69
C GLY A 68 15.58 -10.17 -4.53
N ASN A 69 14.81 -11.27 -4.48
CA ASN A 69 13.54 -11.36 -5.18
C ASN A 69 12.46 -10.61 -4.40
N THR A 70 11.79 -9.66 -5.02
CA THR A 70 10.70 -8.89 -4.41
C THR A 70 9.34 -9.53 -4.72
N LEU A 71 8.40 -9.51 -3.78
CA LEU A 71 7.02 -9.95 -4.00
C LEU A 71 6.04 -8.90 -3.47
N LEU A 72 5.14 -8.43 -4.34
CA LEU A 72 4.05 -7.53 -3.97
C LEU A 72 3.03 -8.26 -3.12
N LEU A 73 2.74 -7.67 -1.96
CA LEU A 73 1.70 -8.16 -1.06
C LEU A 73 0.38 -7.42 -1.27
N GLY A 74 0.43 -6.18 -1.75
CA GLY A 74 -0.75 -5.39 -2.09
C GLY A 74 -0.48 -3.89 -2.04
N PHE A 75 -1.53 -3.12 -2.26
CA PHE A 75 -1.55 -1.68 -2.06
C PHE A 75 -2.38 -1.31 -0.83
N THR A 76 -2.03 -0.18 -0.23
CA THR A 76 -2.72 0.35 0.94
C THR A 76 -3.12 1.79 0.67
N THR A 77 -4.35 2.14 1.04
CA THR A 77 -5.02 3.44 0.88
C THR A 77 -5.30 4.06 2.25
N PRO A 78 -5.77 5.33 2.33
CA PRO A 78 -5.99 6.00 3.60
C PRO A 78 -6.88 5.23 4.58
N LEU A 79 -6.75 5.58 5.86
CA LEU A 79 -7.27 4.90 7.05
C LEU A 79 -6.53 3.61 7.46
N ASP A 80 -5.40 3.26 6.82
CA ASP A 80 -4.56 2.17 7.30
C ASP A 80 -3.44 2.66 8.23
N VAL A 81 -3.02 1.80 9.15
CA VAL A 81 -1.90 2.04 10.06
C VAL A 81 -0.69 1.27 9.54
N LEU A 82 0.53 1.78 9.70
CA LEU A 82 1.77 1.15 9.24
C LEU A 82 2.80 1.14 10.37
N GLY A 83 3.54 0.04 10.49
CA GLY A 83 4.56 -0.15 11.52
C GLY A 83 4.01 -0.50 12.91
N GLU A 84 2.69 -0.59 13.06
CA GLU A 84 2.05 -0.88 14.34
C GLU A 84 2.35 -2.27 14.87
N ILE A 85 2.34 -3.28 14.00
CA ILE A 85 2.60 -4.67 14.39
C ILE A 85 4.03 -4.79 14.90
N GLU A 86 4.98 -4.20 14.19
CA GLU A 86 6.40 -4.26 14.54
C GLU A 86 6.73 -3.41 15.76
N CYS A 87 6.14 -2.22 15.90
CA CYS A 87 6.28 -1.40 17.10
C CYS A 87 5.72 -2.09 18.36
N LEU A 88 4.56 -2.75 18.26
CA LEU A 88 3.91 -3.41 19.39
C LEU A 88 4.59 -4.74 19.76
N SER A 89 5.06 -5.50 18.76
CA SER A 89 5.70 -6.81 18.98
C SER A 89 7.21 -6.74 19.23
N GLY A 90 7.84 -5.57 19.06
CA GLY A 90 9.29 -5.41 19.19
C GLY A 90 10.10 -6.08 18.09
N LYS A 91 9.47 -6.36 16.94
CA LYS A 91 10.13 -6.99 15.78
C LYS A 91 10.65 -5.93 14.82
N ASN A 92 11.56 -6.32 13.94
CA ASN A 92 11.97 -5.47 12.82
C ASN A 92 10.85 -5.42 11.77
N ILE A 93 10.84 -4.35 10.97
CA ILE A 93 9.93 -4.15 9.85
C ILE A 93 9.92 -5.40 8.96
N LEU A 94 8.75 -6.02 8.81
CA LEU A 94 8.63 -7.27 8.05
C LEU A 94 8.61 -7.02 6.54
N ASN A 95 7.99 -5.92 6.11
CA ASN A 95 7.77 -5.59 4.70
C ASN A 95 8.15 -4.15 4.41
N THR A 96 8.69 -3.91 3.22
CA THR A 96 8.95 -2.56 2.75
C THR A 96 7.64 -1.92 2.29
N VAL A 97 7.44 -0.66 2.69
CA VAL A 97 6.30 0.17 2.31
C VAL A 97 6.81 1.41 1.62
N THR A 98 6.37 1.63 0.37
CA THR A 98 6.84 2.76 -0.46
C THR A 98 5.67 3.51 -1.07
N ALA A 99 5.82 4.81 -1.21
CA ALA A 99 4.83 5.68 -1.81
C ALA A 99 4.70 5.40 -3.32
N VAL A 100 3.47 5.30 -3.80
CA VAL A 100 3.14 5.15 -5.24
C VAL A 100 2.71 6.50 -5.81
N THR A 101 1.95 7.26 -5.03
CA THR A 101 1.62 8.67 -5.27
C THR A 101 2.37 9.53 -4.27
N THR A 102 2.19 10.85 -4.30
CA THR A 102 2.45 11.64 -3.10
C THR A 102 1.58 11.10 -1.96
N VAL A 103 2.19 10.88 -0.81
CA VAL A 103 1.58 10.28 0.36
C VAL A 103 1.74 11.22 1.55
N GLU A 104 0.67 11.36 2.32
CA GLU A 104 0.71 12.03 3.62
C GLU A 104 0.26 11.05 4.70
N ALA A 105 1.02 11.00 5.78
CA ALA A 105 0.76 10.12 6.91
C ALA A 105 0.96 10.85 8.24
N ILE A 106 -0.01 10.71 9.14
CA ILE A 106 0.13 11.17 10.52
C ILE A 106 0.97 10.13 11.25
N GLY A 107 2.10 10.52 11.83
CA GLY A 107 2.98 9.60 12.55
C GLY A 107 3.31 10.06 13.96
N PHE A 108 3.67 9.10 14.81
CA PHE A 108 4.21 9.35 16.13
C PHE A 108 5.27 8.31 16.47
N HIS A 109 6.23 8.70 17.32
CA HIS A 109 7.31 7.81 17.74
C HIS A 109 6.79 6.68 18.64
N LYS A 110 7.25 5.44 18.43
CA LYS A 110 6.81 4.24 19.19
C LYS A 110 6.95 4.34 20.70
N ARG A 111 7.80 5.26 21.19
CA ARG A 111 8.06 5.53 22.61
C ARG A 111 6.80 5.92 23.37
N TRP A 112 5.80 6.43 22.64
CA TRP A 112 4.52 6.85 23.17
C TRP A 112 3.56 5.67 23.38
N LEU A 113 3.69 4.57 22.64
CA LEU A 113 2.79 3.40 22.75
C LEU A 113 2.67 2.86 24.19
N PRO A 114 3.76 2.73 24.99
CA PRO A 114 3.65 2.24 26.35
C PRO A 114 2.86 3.14 27.30
N LEU A 115 2.76 4.44 27.02
CA LEU A 115 2.07 5.40 27.88
C LEU A 115 0.54 5.36 27.71
N TYR A 116 0.05 4.83 26.59
CA TYR A 116 -1.38 4.79 26.25
C TYR A 116 -1.95 3.37 26.25
N ARG A 117 -1.37 2.48 27.08
CA ARG A 117 -1.82 1.07 27.23
C ARG A 117 -3.17 0.92 27.94
N GLU A 118 -3.68 1.98 28.57
CA GLU A 118 -4.97 1.97 29.27
C GLU A 118 -6.05 2.76 28.52
N GLU A 119 -5.69 3.38 27.39
CA GLU A 119 -6.60 4.19 26.58
C GLU A 119 -7.45 3.29 25.68
N VAL A 120 -8.60 2.88 26.19
CA VAL A 120 -9.51 1.92 25.55
C VAL A 120 -9.87 2.30 24.11
N PRO A 121 -10.25 3.55 23.77
CA PRO A 121 -10.59 3.91 22.39
C PRO A 121 -9.43 3.71 21.42
N PHE A 122 -8.22 4.07 21.83
CA PHE A 122 -7.01 3.90 21.03
C PHE A 122 -6.70 2.41 20.81
N LEU A 123 -6.79 1.60 21.86
CA LEU A 123 -6.56 0.16 21.76
C LEU A 123 -7.60 -0.55 20.88
N GLN A 124 -8.89 -0.19 21.01
CA GLN A 124 -9.95 -0.75 20.17
C GLN A 124 -9.73 -0.39 18.69
N PHE A 125 -9.30 0.83 18.41
CA PHE A 125 -8.93 1.24 17.07
C PHE A 125 -7.76 0.42 16.53
N MET A 126 -6.65 0.32 17.28
CA MET A 126 -5.47 -0.45 16.86
C MET A 126 -5.82 -1.93 16.62
N LEU A 127 -6.63 -2.52 17.51
CA LEU A 127 -7.10 -3.89 17.37
C LEU A 127 -7.97 -4.06 16.11
N LYS A 128 -8.90 -3.14 15.86
CA LYS A 128 -9.72 -3.16 14.65
C LYS A 128 -8.85 -3.13 13.39
N MET A 129 -7.88 -2.22 13.33
CA MET A 129 -6.97 -2.09 12.20
C MET A 129 -6.14 -3.36 11.97
N ILE A 130 -5.60 -3.94 13.04
CA ILE A 130 -4.83 -5.19 12.97
C ILE A 130 -5.72 -6.35 12.52
N SER A 131 -6.94 -6.48 13.07
CA SER A 131 -7.90 -7.53 12.72
C SER A 131 -8.31 -7.46 11.25
N GLU A 132 -8.66 -6.26 10.74
CA GLU A 132 -9.01 -6.06 9.33
C GLU A 132 -7.83 -6.38 8.40
N LYS A 133 -6.63 -5.94 8.78
CA LYS A 133 -5.40 -6.23 8.04
C LYS A 133 -5.08 -7.72 8.04
N PHE A 134 -5.22 -8.39 9.18
CA PHE A 134 -5.00 -9.82 9.30
C PHE A 134 -5.99 -10.61 8.44
N TYR A 135 -7.29 -10.28 8.52
CA TYR A 135 -8.32 -10.92 7.73
C TYR A 135 -8.06 -10.74 6.22
N THR A 136 -7.82 -9.51 5.78
CA THR A 136 -7.48 -9.18 4.39
C THR A 136 -6.25 -9.95 3.90
N LYS A 137 -5.17 -9.98 4.70
CA LYS A 137 -3.94 -10.68 4.32
C LYS A 137 -4.13 -12.20 4.33
N SER A 138 -4.93 -12.74 5.25
CA SER A 138 -5.23 -14.17 5.30
C SER A 138 -6.07 -14.62 4.10
N GLU A 139 -7.03 -13.81 3.67
CA GLU A 139 -7.77 -14.00 2.41
C GLU A 139 -6.80 -13.98 1.21
N ALA A 140 -5.92 -12.97 1.12
CA ALA A 140 -4.96 -12.83 0.03
C ALA A 140 -3.89 -13.96 0.01
N LEU A 141 -3.50 -14.48 1.18
CA LEU A 141 -2.54 -15.57 1.32
C LEU A 141 -3.02 -16.85 0.60
N SER A 142 -4.33 -17.06 0.54
CA SER A 142 -4.92 -18.27 -0.02
C SER A 142 -4.73 -18.38 -1.54
N PHE A 143 -4.41 -17.30 -2.27
CA PHE A 143 -4.45 -17.34 -3.72
C PHE A 143 -3.35 -16.56 -4.48
N ASN A 144 -2.54 -15.72 -3.82
CA ASN A 144 -1.53 -14.90 -4.51
C ASN A 144 -0.50 -15.70 -5.34
N LEU A 145 -0.14 -16.93 -4.94
CA LEU A 145 0.74 -17.82 -5.72
C LEU A 145 -0.01 -18.70 -6.73
N LEU A 146 -1.31 -18.87 -6.57
CA LEU A 146 -2.15 -19.74 -7.39
C LEU A 146 -2.73 -19.01 -8.61
N TYR A 147 -2.87 -17.68 -8.55
CA TYR A 147 -3.37 -16.91 -9.69
C TYR A 147 -2.39 -16.91 -10.86
N PRO A 148 -2.86 -17.15 -12.11
CA PRO A 148 -2.06 -16.96 -13.31
C PRO A 148 -1.46 -15.54 -13.41
N VAL A 149 -0.33 -15.40 -14.10
CA VAL A 149 0.38 -14.12 -14.22
C VAL A 149 -0.48 -13.06 -14.90
N GLU A 150 -1.35 -13.47 -15.82
CA GLU A 150 -2.36 -12.65 -16.48
C GLU A 150 -3.22 -11.89 -15.47
N ILE A 151 -3.76 -12.61 -14.47
CA ILE A 151 -4.61 -12.05 -13.42
C ILE A 151 -3.83 -11.08 -12.54
N ARG A 152 -2.60 -11.47 -12.14
CA ARG A 152 -1.74 -10.64 -11.30
C ARG A 152 -1.35 -9.35 -12.02
N LEU A 153 -0.97 -9.43 -13.29
CA LEU A 153 -0.62 -8.27 -14.09
C LEU A 153 -1.82 -7.34 -14.29
N ALA A 154 -2.99 -7.88 -14.64
CA ALA A 154 -4.21 -7.09 -14.79
C ALA A 154 -4.55 -6.34 -13.49
N SER A 155 -4.58 -7.05 -12.36
CA SER A 155 -4.81 -6.49 -11.02
C SER A 155 -3.80 -5.40 -10.67
N TYR A 156 -2.52 -5.62 -10.96
CA TYR A 156 -1.46 -4.64 -10.72
C TYR A 156 -1.63 -3.36 -11.53
N LEU A 157 -1.91 -3.49 -12.83
CA LEU A 157 -2.12 -2.33 -13.71
C LEU A 157 -3.38 -1.55 -13.32
N LEU A 158 -4.46 -2.24 -12.93
CA LEU A 158 -5.68 -1.62 -12.43
C LEU A 158 -5.47 -0.86 -11.12
N SER A 159 -4.58 -1.36 -10.25
CA SER A 159 -4.21 -0.73 -8.97
C SER A 159 -3.36 0.54 -9.15
N LEU A 160 -2.52 0.58 -10.18
CA LEU A 160 -1.67 1.73 -10.52
C LEU A 160 -2.35 2.79 -11.38
N SER A 161 -3.57 2.55 -11.86
CA SER A 161 -4.25 3.40 -12.82
C SER A 161 -5.65 3.78 -12.34
N THR A 162 -6.16 4.89 -12.85
CA THR A 162 -7.56 5.29 -12.66
C THR A 162 -8.20 5.57 -14.02
N PRO A 163 -9.54 5.67 -14.10
CA PRO A 163 -10.20 6.06 -15.34
C PRO A 163 -9.69 7.41 -15.89
N LEU A 164 -9.30 8.33 -15.00
CA LEU A 164 -8.75 9.65 -15.36
C LEU A 164 -7.25 9.59 -15.73
N ASN A 165 -6.52 8.59 -15.24
CA ASN A 165 -5.11 8.37 -15.54
C ASN A 165 -4.84 6.89 -15.88
N PRO A 166 -5.11 6.47 -17.12
CA PRO A 166 -5.01 5.06 -17.54
C PRO A 166 -3.57 4.62 -17.86
N LYS A 167 -2.55 5.46 -17.56
CA LYS A 167 -1.18 5.26 -18.02
C LYS A 167 -0.29 4.76 -16.89
N VAL A 168 0.37 3.62 -17.11
CA VAL A 168 1.35 3.03 -16.17
C VAL A 168 2.75 3.12 -16.78
N SER A 169 3.74 3.56 -16.00
CA SER A 169 5.13 3.67 -16.46
C SER A 169 5.75 2.29 -16.75
N THR A 170 6.51 2.17 -17.84
CA THR A 170 7.30 0.96 -18.15
C THR A 170 8.79 1.10 -17.86
N ALA A 171 9.22 2.17 -17.19
CA ALA A 171 10.64 2.40 -16.90
C ALA A 171 11.28 1.21 -16.19
N ASN A 172 10.54 0.55 -15.29
CA ASN A 172 11.03 -0.52 -14.45
C ASN A 172 10.29 -1.85 -14.69
N LEU A 173 10.07 -2.24 -15.95
CA LEU A 173 9.39 -3.52 -16.27
C LEU A 173 10.07 -4.76 -15.65
N LYS A 174 11.39 -4.72 -15.46
CA LYS A 174 12.11 -5.80 -14.77
C LYS A 174 11.71 -5.88 -13.29
N ASP A 175 11.66 -4.73 -12.60
CA ASP A 175 11.22 -4.66 -11.21
C ASP A 175 9.75 -5.05 -11.10
N MET A 176 8.91 -4.62 -12.06
CA MET A 176 7.51 -5.05 -12.15
C MET A 176 7.39 -6.57 -12.26
N ALA A 177 8.20 -7.22 -13.11
CA ALA A 177 8.18 -8.67 -13.27
C ALA A 177 8.53 -9.38 -11.95
N ASN A 178 9.60 -8.92 -11.29
CA ASN A 178 9.99 -9.44 -9.99
C ASN A 178 8.84 -9.25 -8.99
N LEU A 179 8.34 -8.02 -8.87
CA LEU A 179 7.29 -7.61 -7.94
C LEU A 179 6.00 -8.44 -8.10
N ILE A 180 5.59 -8.81 -9.31
CA ILE A 180 4.43 -9.71 -9.53
C ILE A 180 4.79 -11.21 -9.52
N GLY A 181 6.03 -11.56 -9.19
CA GLY A 181 6.51 -12.93 -9.06
C GLY A 181 6.60 -13.68 -10.38
N THR A 182 7.15 -13.07 -11.44
CA THR A 182 7.35 -13.72 -12.74
C THR A 182 8.66 -13.33 -13.41
N SER A 183 9.06 -14.08 -14.43
CA SER A 183 10.21 -13.68 -15.25
C SER A 183 9.84 -12.51 -16.17
N TYR A 184 10.79 -11.60 -16.40
CA TYR A 184 10.64 -10.51 -17.38
C TYR A 184 10.16 -10.99 -18.76
N ARG A 185 10.65 -12.16 -19.20
CA ARG A 185 10.23 -12.79 -20.47
C ARG A 185 8.74 -13.14 -20.46
N HIS A 186 8.26 -13.75 -19.38
CA HIS A 186 6.87 -14.15 -19.27
C HIS A 186 5.94 -12.94 -19.09
N LEU A 187 6.32 -11.95 -18.27
CA LEU A 187 5.62 -10.67 -18.16
C LEU A 187 5.41 -10.04 -19.55
N ASN A 188 6.49 -9.91 -20.34
CA ASN A 188 6.39 -9.33 -21.68
C ASN A 188 5.47 -10.11 -22.61
N ARG A 189 5.45 -11.45 -22.51
CA ARG A 189 4.53 -12.29 -23.29
C ARG A 189 3.07 -11.98 -22.94
N VAL A 190 2.76 -11.83 -21.66
CA VAL A 190 1.41 -11.47 -21.19
C VAL A 190 1.03 -10.06 -21.68
N ILE A 191 1.92 -9.08 -21.55
CA ILE A 191 1.68 -7.72 -22.05
C ILE A 191 1.37 -7.74 -23.56
N LEU A 192 2.15 -8.47 -24.37
CA LEU A 192 1.90 -8.59 -25.80
C LEU A 192 0.54 -9.24 -26.10
N ASN A 193 0.14 -10.24 -25.32
CA ASN A 193 -1.18 -10.84 -25.45
C ASN A 193 -2.30 -9.84 -25.12
N PHE A 194 -2.17 -9.07 -24.04
CA PHE A 194 -3.12 -8.00 -23.71
C PHE A 194 -3.18 -6.90 -24.78
N CYS A 195 -2.06 -6.56 -25.42
CA CYS A 195 -2.06 -5.66 -26.57
C CYS A 195 -2.79 -6.25 -27.78
N ARG A 196 -2.59 -7.54 -28.06
CA ARG A 196 -3.32 -8.24 -29.14
C ARG A 196 -4.82 -8.28 -28.89
N LEU A 197 -5.23 -8.41 -27.63
CA LEU A 197 -6.63 -8.36 -27.20
C LEU A 197 -7.18 -6.93 -27.07
N GLN A 198 -6.41 -5.91 -27.44
CA GLN A 198 -6.79 -4.49 -27.35
C GLN A 198 -7.13 -4.00 -25.94
N LEU A 199 -6.65 -4.70 -24.90
CA LEU A 199 -6.80 -4.29 -23.50
C LEU A 199 -5.78 -3.21 -23.11
N LEU A 200 -4.59 -3.27 -23.71
CA LEU A 200 -3.47 -2.36 -23.46
C LEU A 200 -2.86 -1.86 -24.76
N GLU A 201 -2.27 -0.66 -24.72
CA GLU A 201 -1.41 -0.12 -25.77
C GLU A 201 -0.05 0.28 -25.20
N ARG A 202 1.04 0.02 -25.94
CA ARG A 202 2.38 0.52 -25.60
C ARG A 202 2.58 1.89 -26.25
N SER A 203 2.78 2.94 -25.45
CA SER A 203 3.00 4.29 -25.94
C SER A 203 4.07 5.01 -25.12
N ARG A 204 5.16 5.45 -25.77
CA ARG A 204 6.22 6.31 -25.20
C ARG A 204 6.71 5.89 -23.81
N GLY A 205 7.09 4.63 -23.64
CA GLY A 205 7.57 4.11 -22.35
C GLY A 205 6.47 3.99 -21.27
N LYS A 206 5.21 3.88 -21.70
CA LYS A 206 4.05 3.64 -20.84
C LYS A 206 3.17 2.55 -21.44
N LEU A 207 2.44 1.85 -20.56
CA LEU A 207 1.28 1.04 -20.92
C LEU A 207 0.04 1.89 -20.70
N VAL A 208 -0.79 2.00 -21.71
CA VAL A 208 -2.06 2.70 -21.66
C VAL A 208 -3.16 1.65 -21.62
N ILE A 209 -4.02 1.71 -20.62
CA ILE A 209 -5.20 0.84 -20.54
C ILE A 209 -6.25 1.39 -21.50
N THR A 210 -6.52 0.67 -22.58
CA THR A 210 -7.45 1.06 -23.64
C THR A 210 -8.86 0.51 -23.38
N ASP A 211 -8.96 -0.67 -22.77
CA ASP A 211 -10.22 -1.26 -22.32
C ASP A 211 -10.10 -1.67 -20.85
N ARG A 212 -10.62 -0.81 -19.96
CA ARG A 212 -10.58 -1.05 -18.52
C ARG A 212 -11.51 -2.19 -18.12
N LEU A 213 -12.71 -2.27 -18.70
CA LEU A 213 -13.69 -3.30 -18.36
C LEU A 213 -13.19 -4.69 -18.79
N GLY A 214 -12.59 -4.79 -19.98
CA GLY A 214 -11.94 -6.03 -20.43
C GLY A 214 -10.77 -6.43 -19.54
N LEU A 215 -9.98 -5.47 -19.05
CA LEU A 215 -8.89 -5.74 -18.12
C LEU A 215 -9.39 -6.16 -16.72
N GLU A 216 -10.49 -5.56 -16.24
CA GLU A 216 -11.18 -5.97 -15.01
C GLU A 216 -11.73 -7.40 -15.14
N ALA A 217 -12.33 -7.75 -16.27
CA ALA A 217 -12.76 -9.12 -16.57
C ALA A 217 -11.58 -10.10 -16.61
N ALA A 218 -10.42 -9.70 -17.15
CA ALA A 218 -9.20 -10.51 -17.14
C ALA A 218 -8.61 -10.70 -15.74
N ALA A 219 -8.81 -9.74 -14.83
CA ALA A 219 -8.44 -9.86 -13.43
C ALA A 219 -9.45 -10.69 -12.62
N GLY A 220 -10.73 -10.67 -13.00
CA GLY A 220 -11.81 -11.19 -12.19
C GLY A 220 -12.07 -10.28 -10.97
N ARG A 221 -11.34 -10.50 -9.87
CA ARG A 221 -11.31 -9.61 -8.69
C ARG A 221 -9.91 -9.02 -8.59
N ASN A 222 -9.79 -7.72 -8.29
CA ASN A 222 -8.47 -7.12 -8.03
C ASN A 222 -7.87 -7.76 -6.77
N ILE A 223 -6.76 -8.49 -6.94
CA ILE A 223 -6.15 -9.25 -5.85
C ILE A 223 -5.19 -8.40 -4.99
N TYR A 224 -4.86 -7.18 -5.43
CA TYR A 224 -3.92 -6.30 -4.73
C TYR A 224 -4.61 -5.13 -4.01
N GLU A 225 -5.89 -4.90 -4.26
CA GLU A 225 -6.71 -3.89 -3.60
C GLU A 225 -8.06 -4.51 -3.22
N ASN A 226 -8.45 -4.36 -1.96
CA ASN A 226 -9.80 -4.71 -1.54
C ASN A 226 -10.75 -3.56 -1.91
N ASP A 227 -11.69 -3.81 -2.82
CA ASP A 227 -12.72 -2.85 -3.25
C ASP A 227 -13.69 -2.43 -2.12
N ASP A 228 -13.68 -3.10 -0.97
CA ASP A 228 -14.67 -2.89 0.11
C ASP A 228 -14.46 -1.61 0.95
N ARG A 229 -13.41 -0.82 0.68
CA ARG A 229 -13.13 0.42 1.45
C ARG A 229 -13.67 1.71 0.79
N ARG A 230 -14.52 1.60 -0.24
CA ARG A 230 -15.19 2.75 -0.89
C ARG A 230 -16.64 3.00 -0.40
N GLY A 231 -16.97 2.53 0.80
CA GLY A 231 -18.25 2.79 1.48
C GLY A 231 -18.18 4.00 2.40
#